data_AF-A0A7S0MG20-F1
#
_entry.id   AF-A0A7S0MG20-F1
#
_cell.length_a   1.000
_cell.length_b   1.000
_cell.length_c   1.000
_cell.angle_alpha   90.00
_cell.angle_beta   90.00
_cell.angle_gamma   90.00
#
_symmetry.space_group_name_H-M   'P 1'
#
loop_
_entity.id
_entity.type
_entity.pdbx_description
1 polymer ?
#
loop_
_entity_poly.entity_id
_entity_poly.type
_entity_poly.pdbx_seq_one_letter_code
_entity_poly.pdbx_strand_id
1 'polypeptide(L)'
;RHQMLGVRAGRAVRTVARLSSVTNIHSSVHRLSVQPCASFQNISCQLVRAGGIRTWMGTATSSISNRSDLRISQYRCDRALSSVKKENQKKKEQNEAIEQLAIPHKINFENAKSALDQSIKPGMTKEQIYSEVEKAFKEHIPPAPHWSEIEKQFEEFQSQSKKERFELQQKKVQEEVLRRLPKLDALGRAYSTGRRKTSVARVWVTKGTGTVIVNRVHMMDYFQRMALREEIFQPLQVTGQPMSYNVWCTVKGGGLSGQAGAIKLGVAKALQAMDPSYRSELKKCKLLTYDTRQVERKKPGRMKARRRFQWVKR
;
A
#
# COMPACT_ATOMS: atom_id res chain seq x y z
N ARG A 1 -56.93 -19.80 -37.28
CA ARG A 1 -55.96 -20.92 -37.43
C ARG A 1 -54.97 -20.83 -36.26
N HIS A 2 -54.65 -21.97 -35.65
CA HIS A 2 -53.43 -22.28 -34.86
C HIS A 2 -52.15 -21.55 -35.35
N GLN A 3 -51.06 -21.30 -34.62
CA GLN A 3 -50.57 -21.62 -33.25
C GLN A 3 -49.37 -20.64 -32.97
N MET A 4 -48.59 -20.58 -31.87
CA MET A 4 -48.42 -21.40 -30.65
C MET A 4 -47.94 -20.52 -29.45
N LEU A 5 -47.53 -21.16 -28.35
CA LEU A 5 -46.94 -20.72 -27.08
C LEU A 5 -45.38 -20.58 -27.17
N GLY A 6 -44.65 -20.04 -26.18
CA GLY A 6 -45.09 -19.46 -24.91
C GLY A 6 -43.98 -19.22 -23.86
N VAL A 7 -44.43 -19.12 -22.60
CA VAL A 7 -43.68 -18.73 -21.40
C VAL A 7 -42.83 -19.89 -20.84
N ARG A 8 -41.67 -19.59 -20.23
CA ARG A 8 -41.11 -20.45 -19.17
C ARG A 8 -40.34 -19.66 -18.11
N ALA A 9 -40.61 -19.98 -16.85
CA ALA A 9 -40.05 -19.34 -15.67
C ALA A 9 -39.05 -20.25 -14.94
N GLY A 10 -38.12 -19.62 -14.20
CA GLY A 10 -37.66 -20.04 -12.87
C GLY A 10 -36.85 -21.34 -12.70
N ARG A 11 -35.62 -21.20 -12.17
CA ARG A 11 -35.04 -21.93 -11.02
C ARG A 11 -33.64 -21.36 -10.76
N ALA A 12 -33.34 -20.79 -9.59
CA ALA A 12 -33.25 -21.35 -8.24
C ALA A 12 -31.87 -21.96 -7.92
N VAL A 13 -31.33 -21.51 -6.78
CA VAL A 13 -30.01 -21.79 -6.22
C VAL A 13 -29.75 -23.29 -6.01
N ARG A 14 -28.51 -23.74 -6.24
CA ARG A 14 -27.89 -24.86 -5.51
C ARG A 14 -26.37 -24.70 -5.42
N THR A 15 -25.92 -24.19 -4.28
CA THR A 15 -24.57 -24.44 -3.76
C THR A 15 -24.41 -25.92 -3.46
N VAL A 16 -23.29 -26.52 -3.86
CA VAL A 16 -22.91 -27.88 -3.44
C VAL A 16 -21.52 -27.80 -2.83
N ALA A 17 -21.46 -28.01 -1.51
CA ALA A 17 -20.20 -28.26 -0.82
C ALA A 17 -19.71 -29.68 -1.13
N ARG A 18 -18.39 -29.87 -1.21
CA ARG A 18 -17.78 -31.20 -1.18
C ARG A 18 -16.60 -31.18 -0.21
N LEU A 19 -16.76 -31.90 0.88
CA LEU A 19 -15.73 -32.25 1.86
C LEU A 19 -15.04 -33.57 1.44
N SER A 20 -14.04 -33.99 2.23
CA SER A 20 -13.19 -35.20 2.07
C SER A 20 -12.11 -35.11 0.96
N SER A 21 -10.92 -35.70 1.10
CA SER A 21 -10.37 -36.57 2.17
C SER A 21 -8.85 -36.35 2.39
N VAL A 22 -8.31 -37.03 3.41
CA VAL A 22 -6.93 -36.94 3.92
C VAL A 22 -6.01 -38.01 3.27
N THR A 23 -4.68 -37.88 3.47
CA THR A 23 -3.57 -38.75 3.02
C THR A 23 -3.15 -38.52 1.55
N ASN A 24 -1.88 -38.69 1.15
CA ASN A 24 -0.81 -39.47 1.78
C ASN A 24 0.58 -38.80 1.67
N ILE A 25 1.49 -39.15 2.58
CA ILE A 25 2.91 -38.75 2.53
C ILE A 25 3.67 -39.75 1.65
N HIS A 26 4.58 -39.29 0.81
CA HIS A 26 5.65 -40.14 0.28
C HIS A 26 6.99 -39.40 0.23
N SER A 27 7.97 -39.97 0.90
CA SER A 27 9.38 -39.58 0.84
C SER A 27 10.02 -40.04 -0.47
N SER A 28 10.88 -39.22 -1.06
CA SER A 28 11.85 -39.68 -2.05
C SER A 28 13.14 -38.86 -1.91
N VAL A 29 14.16 -39.51 -1.36
CA VAL A 29 15.51 -38.98 -1.24
C VAL A 29 16.22 -39.20 -2.56
N HIS A 30 16.67 -38.13 -3.22
CA HIS A 30 17.69 -38.25 -4.26
C HIS A 30 18.93 -37.42 -3.93
N ARG A 31 19.98 -38.16 -3.61
CA ARG A 31 21.36 -37.71 -3.46
C ARG A 31 21.94 -37.51 -4.86
N LEU A 32 22.38 -36.29 -5.18
CA LEU A 32 23.25 -36.04 -6.34
C LEU A 32 24.49 -35.24 -5.91
N SER A 33 25.59 -35.55 -6.59
CA SER A 33 26.97 -35.26 -6.18
C SER A 33 27.37 -33.79 -6.36
N VAL A 34 28.27 -33.35 -5.48
CA VAL A 34 28.99 -32.08 -5.60
C VAL A 34 30.42 -32.38 -6.04
N GLN A 35 30.86 -31.77 -7.13
CA GLN A 35 32.27 -31.40 -7.34
C GLN A 35 32.36 -29.98 -7.97
N PRO A 36 33.46 -29.24 -7.73
CA PRO A 36 33.43 -27.77 -7.84
C PRO A 36 34.25 -27.21 -9.02
N CYS A 37 33.81 -26.08 -9.58
CA CYS A 37 34.64 -25.25 -10.46
C CYS A 37 34.46 -23.74 -10.21
N ALA A 38 35.55 -23.11 -9.76
CA ALA A 38 35.98 -21.71 -9.98
C ALA A 38 34.96 -20.54 -9.92
N SER A 39 35.00 -19.84 -8.79
CA SER A 39 35.11 -18.37 -8.69
C SER A 39 34.27 -17.45 -9.60
N PHE A 40 33.08 -17.07 -9.13
CA PHE A 40 32.59 -15.68 -9.18
C PHE A 40 31.73 -15.41 -7.95
N GLN A 41 31.94 -14.28 -7.26
CA GLN A 41 31.23 -13.94 -6.02
C GLN A 41 29.75 -13.56 -6.28
N ASN A 42 28.90 -14.57 -6.41
CA ASN A 42 27.45 -14.40 -6.35
C ASN A 42 26.99 -14.41 -4.89
N ILE A 43 26.54 -13.25 -4.39
CA ILE A 43 25.72 -13.19 -3.18
C ILE A 43 24.32 -13.70 -3.55
N SER A 44 24.14 -15.01 -3.49
CA SER A 44 22.85 -15.67 -3.63
C SER A 44 22.05 -15.56 -2.33
N CYS A 45 21.24 -14.51 -2.20
CA CYS A 45 20.20 -14.49 -1.18
C CYS A 45 19.19 -15.62 -1.44
N GLN A 46 19.37 -16.76 -0.77
CA GLN A 46 18.39 -17.85 -0.77
C GLN A 46 17.07 -17.35 -0.17
N LEU A 47 15.99 -17.56 -0.92
CA LEU A 47 14.65 -17.13 -0.56
C LEU A 47 14.03 -18.13 0.44
N VAL A 48 14.20 -17.90 1.74
CA VAL A 48 13.49 -18.68 2.77
C VAL A 48 11.99 -18.41 2.65
N ARG A 49 11.21 -19.47 2.41
CA ARG A 49 9.80 -19.40 2.03
C ARG A 49 8.91 -19.50 3.27
N ALA A 50 8.59 -18.36 3.88
CA ALA A 50 7.66 -18.27 5.01
C ALA A 50 6.52 -17.28 4.70
N GLY A 51 5.27 -17.73 4.86
CA GLY A 51 4.07 -16.90 4.71
C GLY A 51 3.62 -16.69 3.26
N GLY A 52 2.40 -17.15 2.94
CA GLY A 52 1.82 -17.03 1.59
C GLY A 52 1.38 -15.61 1.25
N ILE A 53 2.24 -14.83 0.59
CA ILE A 53 1.85 -13.60 -0.13
C ILE A 53 2.47 -13.65 -1.54
N ARG A 54 1.64 -13.62 -2.59
CA ARG A 54 2.12 -13.56 -3.98
C ARG A 54 2.50 -12.12 -4.36
N THR A 55 3.67 -11.65 -3.96
CA THR A 55 4.27 -10.45 -4.55
C THR A 55 4.98 -10.77 -5.87
N TRP A 56 4.53 -10.17 -6.96
CA TRP A 56 5.25 -10.21 -8.25
C TRP A 56 6.53 -9.36 -8.15
N MET A 57 7.65 -9.98 -7.79
CA MET A 57 8.97 -9.41 -8.06
C MET A 57 9.39 -9.78 -9.48
N GLY A 58 9.21 -8.86 -10.42
CA GLY A 58 9.78 -9.00 -11.76
C GLY A 58 11.31 -8.98 -11.68
N THR A 59 11.96 -9.98 -12.26
CA THR A 59 13.43 -10.09 -12.32
C THR A 59 14.02 -8.97 -13.18
N ALA A 60 14.46 -7.89 -12.52
CA ALA A 60 15.04 -6.73 -13.17
C ALA A 60 16.54 -6.92 -13.47
N THR A 61 16.86 -7.67 -14.51
CA THR A 61 18.20 -7.65 -15.12
C THR A 61 18.40 -6.34 -15.90
N SER A 62 18.87 -5.31 -15.19
CA SER A 62 19.43 -4.09 -15.78
C SER A 62 20.89 -3.97 -15.40
N SER A 63 21.77 -3.81 -16.39
CA SER A 63 23.14 -3.37 -16.19
C SER A 63 23.15 -1.96 -15.57
N ILE A 64 23.53 -1.84 -14.31
CA ILE A 64 23.57 -0.55 -13.60
C ILE A 64 24.99 0.01 -13.72
N SER A 65 25.18 0.96 -14.64
CA SER A 65 26.49 1.55 -14.94
C SER A 65 26.86 2.78 -14.10
N ASN A 66 26.05 3.17 -13.11
CA ASN A 66 26.28 4.36 -12.29
C ASN A 66 26.03 4.12 -10.79
N ARG A 67 26.98 4.56 -9.97
CA ARG A 67 27.00 4.40 -8.49
C ARG A 67 25.82 5.10 -7.78
N SER A 68 25.20 6.10 -8.43
CA SER A 68 24.01 6.81 -7.96
C SER A 68 22.72 5.99 -8.13
N ASP A 69 22.58 5.24 -9.22
CA ASP A 69 21.36 4.47 -9.51
C ASP A 69 21.28 3.20 -8.64
N LEU A 70 22.45 2.62 -8.31
CA LEU A 70 22.58 1.61 -7.25
C LEU A 70 22.01 2.15 -5.93
N ARG A 71 22.45 3.34 -5.47
CA ARG A 71 21.96 3.95 -4.22
C ARG A 71 20.45 4.21 -4.23
N ILE A 72 19.88 4.67 -5.34
CA ILE A 72 18.43 4.94 -5.44
C ILE A 72 17.61 3.64 -5.47
N SER A 73 18.13 2.59 -6.11
CA SER A 73 17.51 1.26 -6.12
C SER A 73 17.56 0.61 -4.73
N GLN A 74 18.74 0.65 -4.08
CA GLN A 74 18.94 0.22 -2.70
C GLN A 74 17.98 0.94 -1.76
N TYR A 75 17.93 2.28 -1.76
CA TYR A 75 17.00 3.07 -0.93
C TYR A 75 15.51 2.69 -1.09
N ARG A 76 15.09 2.22 -2.28
CA ARG A 76 13.72 1.76 -2.50
C ARG A 76 13.49 0.35 -1.96
N CYS A 77 14.45 -0.55 -2.16
CA CYS A 77 14.43 -1.87 -1.51
C CYS A 77 14.46 -1.74 0.01
N ASP A 78 15.35 -0.92 0.58
CA ASP A 78 15.48 -0.67 2.01
C ASP A 78 14.20 -0.06 2.61
N ARG A 79 13.54 0.84 1.88
CA ARG A 79 12.23 1.40 2.28
C ARG A 79 11.11 0.37 2.23
N ALA A 80 11.09 -0.52 1.24
CA ALA A 80 10.11 -1.62 1.18
C ALA A 80 10.37 -2.65 2.28
N LEU A 81 11.62 -3.08 2.47
CA LEU A 81 12.05 -4.00 3.52
C LEU A 81 11.80 -3.42 4.92
N SER A 82 12.00 -2.13 5.15
CA SER A 82 11.64 -1.51 6.44
C SER A 82 10.13 -1.43 6.67
N SER A 83 9.32 -1.29 5.63
CA SER A 83 7.85 -1.39 5.74
C SER A 83 7.42 -2.81 6.11
N VAL A 84 7.95 -3.83 5.43
CA VAL A 84 7.65 -5.25 5.72
C VAL A 84 8.17 -5.66 7.10
N LYS A 85 9.36 -5.19 7.51
CA LYS A 85 9.88 -5.39 8.86
C LYS A 85 8.95 -4.78 9.91
N LYS A 86 8.44 -3.56 9.70
CA LYS A 86 7.46 -2.93 10.61
C LYS A 86 6.13 -3.69 10.68
N GLU A 87 5.61 -4.19 9.56
CA GLU A 87 4.40 -5.03 9.56
C GLU A 87 4.62 -6.36 10.29
N ASN A 88 5.78 -7.00 10.11
CA ASN A 88 6.11 -8.24 10.80
C ASN A 88 6.36 -8.03 12.30
N GLN A 89 7.03 -6.93 12.68
CA GLN A 89 7.19 -6.52 14.08
C GLN A 89 5.81 -6.36 14.74
N LYS A 90 4.90 -5.63 14.09
CA LYS A 90 3.56 -5.38 14.60
C LYS A 90 2.70 -6.64 14.72
N LYS A 91 2.87 -7.61 13.82
CA LYS A 91 2.27 -8.96 13.95
C LYS A 91 2.87 -9.76 15.10
N LYS A 92 4.18 -9.64 15.34
CA LYS A 92 4.86 -10.29 16.46
C LYS A 92 4.36 -9.72 17.79
N GLU A 93 4.29 -8.39 17.92
CA GLU A 93 3.71 -7.67 19.06
C GLU A 93 2.23 -8.08 19.30
N GLN A 94 1.44 -8.22 18.24
CA GLN A 94 0.05 -8.70 18.34
C GLN A 94 -0.04 -10.16 18.83
N ASN A 95 0.81 -11.05 18.32
CA ASN A 95 0.85 -12.44 18.76
C ASN A 95 1.35 -12.56 20.22
N GLU A 96 2.36 -11.79 20.60
CA GLU A 96 2.86 -11.72 21.99
C GLU A 96 1.80 -11.20 22.95
N ALA A 97 1.01 -10.20 22.56
CA ALA A 97 -0.14 -9.72 23.35
C ALA A 97 -1.25 -10.79 23.48
N ILE A 98 -1.55 -11.54 22.42
CA ILE A 98 -2.50 -12.67 22.46
C ILE A 98 -1.98 -13.78 23.38
N GLU A 99 -0.68 -14.11 23.31
CA GLU A 99 -0.06 -15.08 24.20
C GLU A 99 -0.13 -14.62 25.65
N GLN A 100 0.17 -13.35 25.95
CA GLN A 100 0.08 -12.75 27.29
C GLN A 100 -1.34 -12.82 27.88
N LEU A 101 -2.38 -12.57 27.08
CA LEU A 101 -3.77 -12.73 27.49
C LEU A 101 -4.15 -14.20 27.75
N ALA A 102 -3.45 -15.16 27.14
CA ALA A 102 -3.67 -16.60 27.35
C ALA A 102 -2.86 -17.20 28.52
N ILE A 103 -1.84 -16.50 29.05
CA ILE A 103 -1.03 -16.95 30.19
C ILE A 103 -1.85 -17.36 31.43
N PRO A 104 -2.83 -16.57 31.95
CA PRO A 104 -3.54 -16.95 33.18
C PRO A 104 -4.32 -18.26 33.05
N HIS A 105 -4.94 -18.51 31.88
CA HIS A 105 -5.64 -19.77 31.63
C HIS A 105 -4.69 -20.97 31.52
N LYS A 106 -3.47 -20.78 31.01
CA LYS A 106 -2.43 -21.83 30.98
C LYS A 106 -1.92 -22.16 32.39
N ILE A 107 -1.61 -21.15 33.19
CA ILE A 107 -1.14 -21.31 34.58
C ILE A 107 -2.17 -22.08 35.41
N ASN A 108 -3.46 -21.74 35.29
CA ASN A 108 -4.54 -22.43 36.02
C ASN A 108 -4.62 -23.93 35.65
N PHE A 109 -4.42 -24.28 34.37
CA PHE A 109 -4.37 -25.68 33.92
C PHE A 109 -3.12 -26.42 34.40
N GLU A 110 -1.95 -25.78 34.40
CA GLU A 110 -0.70 -26.38 34.89
C GLU A 110 -0.73 -26.60 36.41
N ASN A 111 -1.31 -25.68 37.16
CA ASN A 111 -1.52 -25.82 38.61
C ASN A 111 -2.51 -26.96 38.90
N ALA A 112 -3.66 -27.01 38.21
CA ALA A 112 -4.63 -28.11 38.35
C ALA A 112 -3.98 -29.48 38.08
N LYS A 113 -3.13 -29.57 37.05
CA LYS A 113 -2.41 -30.79 36.70
C LYS A 113 -1.37 -31.16 37.77
N SER A 114 -0.60 -30.21 38.28
CA SER A 114 0.42 -30.51 39.29
C SER A 114 -0.18 -30.94 40.64
N ALA A 115 -1.36 -30.42 41.01
CA ALA A 115 -2.13 -30.91 42.16
C ALA A 115 -2.70 -32.33 41.93
N LEU A 116 -3.09 -32.66 40.69
CA LEU A 116 -3.53 -34.00 40.31
C LEU A 116 -2.39 -35.03 40.37
N ASP A 117 -1.22 -34.67 39.82
CA ASP A 117 -0.03 -35.53 39.79
C ASP A 117 0.51 -35.82 41.21
N GLN A 118 0.22 -34.97 42.20
CA GLN A 118 0.58 -35.17 43.62
C GLN A 118 -0.44 -36.03 44.40
N SER A 119 -1.71 -36.03 43.99
CA SER A 119 -2.79 -36.75 44.69
C SER A 119 -2.97 -38.19 44.19
N ILE A 120 -2.69 -38.46 42.90
CA ILE A 120 -2.81 -39.80 42.32
C ILE A 120 -1.64 -40.71 42.72
N LYS A 121 -1.93 -41.79 43.46
CA LYS A 121 -0.96 -42.81 43.88
C LYS A 121 -1.24 -44.17 43.21
N PRO A 122 -0.20 -45.00 42.98
CA PRO A 122 -0.41 -46.36 42.45
C PRO A 122 -1.24 -47.20 43.42
N GLY A 123 -2.31 -47.82 42.92
CA GLY A 123 -3.20 -48.69 43.69
C GLY A 123 -4.57 -48.10 44.07
N MET A 124 -4.86 -46.84 43.75
CA MET A 124 -6.21 -46.27 43.96
C MET A 124 -7.26 -46.91 43.04
N THR A 125 -8.52 -46.97 43.49
CA THR A 125 -9.63 -47.42 42.63
C THR A 125 -9.99 -46.38 41.58
N LYS A 126 -10.65 -46.82 40.51
CA LYS A 126 -11.06 -45.94 39.41
C LYS A 126 -11.99 -44.81 39.88
N GLU A 127 -12.87 -45.08 40.85
CA GLU A 127 -13.78 -44.05 41.40
C GLU A 127 -13.02 -42.98 42.20
N GLN A 128 -12.02 -43.37 42.99
CA GLN A 128 -11.16 -42.45 43.76
C GLN A 128 -10.35 -41.52 42.85
N ILE A 129 -9.89 -42.02 41.70
CA ILE A 129 -9.22 -41.18 40.69
C ILE A 129 -10.19 -40.13 40.13
N TYR A 130 -11.43 -40.52 39.81
CA TYR A 130 -12.43 -39.57 39.29
C TYR A 130 -12.83 -38.49 40.31
N SER A 131 -12.96 -38.82 41.60
CA SER A 131 -13.29 -37.82 42.63
C SER A 131 -12.19 -36.76 42.78
N GLU A 132 -10.93 -37.17 42.71
CA GLU A 132 -9.78 -36.28 42.87
C GLU A 132 -9.55 -35.42 41.62
N VAL A 133 -9.82 -35.96 40.43
CA VAL A 133 -9.95 -35.16 39.19
C VAL A 133 -11.03 -34.09 39.35
N GLU A 134 -12.22 -34.44 39.84
CA GLU A 134 -13.32 -33.49 39.94
C GLU A 134 -13.06 -32.37 40.97
N LYS A 135 -12.38 -32.68 42.09
CA LYS A 135 -11.90 -31.68 43.05
C LYS A 135 -10.88 -30.72 42.42
N ALA A 136 -9.81 -31.26 41.83
CA ALA A 136 -8.73 -30.46 41.25
C ALA A 136 -9.23 -29.51 40.15
N PHE A 137 -10.16 -29.98 39.31
CA PHE A 137 -10.81 -29.14 38.30
C PHE A 137 -11.67 -28.03 38.92
N LYS A 138 -12.44 -28.31 39.98
CA LYS A 138 -13.29 -27.29 40.65
C LYS A 138 -12.49 -26.21 41.38
N GLU A 139 -11.34 -26.56 41.96
CA GLU A 139 -10.52 -25.61 42.73
C GLU A 139 -9.68 -24.69 41.84
N HIS A 140 -9.12 -25.21 40.74
CA HIS A 140 -8.07 -24.52 39.99
C HIS A 140 -8.53 -23.96 38.64
N ILE A 141 -9.59 -24.50 38.04
CA ILE A 141 -10.12 -24.04 36.76
C ILE A 141 -11.44 -23.30 37.04
N PRO A 142 -11.57 -22.00 36.67
CA PRO A 142 -12.80 -21.27 36.89
C PRO A 142 -13.95 -21.96 36.13
N PRO A 143 -15.15 -22.05 36.72
CA PRO A 143 -16.31 -22.60 36.04
C PRO A 143 -16.60 -21.80 34.77
N ALA A 144 -17.17 -22.46 33.76
CA ALA A 144 -17.53 -21.79 32.51
C ALA A 144 -18.47 -20.60 32.81
N PRO A 145 -18.22 -19.42 32.21
CA PRO A 145 -19.00 -18.22 32.49
C PRO A 145 -20.48 -18.43 32.14
N HIS A 146 -21.37 -17.84 32.92
CA HIS A 146 -22.81 -17.99 32.68
C HIS A 146 -23.21 -17.33 31.36
N TRP A 147 -24.26 -17.82 30.71
CA TRP A 147 -24.66 -17.34 29.38
C TRP A 147 -24.88 -15.81 29.33
N SER A 148 -25.53 -15.25 30.35
CA SER A 148 -25.75 -13.80 30.50
C SER A 148 -24.47 -12.97 30.60
N GLU A 149 -23.36 -13.61 30.98
CA GLU A 149 -22.05 -12.98 31.17
C GLU A 149 -21.28 -12.94 29.85
N ILE A 150 -21.37 -14.02 29.07
CA ILE A 150 -20.90 -14.08 27.68
C ILE A 150 -21.66 -13.06 26.81
N GLU A 151 -22.98 -12.95 26.99
CA GLU A 151 -23.82 -12.01 26.24
C GLU A 151 -23.43 -10.55 26.53
N LYS A 152 -23.24 -10.19 27.82
CA LYS A 152 -22.70 -8.88 28.22
C LYS A 152 -21.31 -8.62 27.63
N GLN A 153 -20.38 -9.56 27.73
CA GLN A 153 -19.03 -9.44 27.15
C GLN A 153 -19.09 -9.21 25.63
N PHE A 154 -20.01 -9.89 24.94
CA PHE A 154 -20.21 -9.71 23.50
C PHE A 154 -20.81 -8.33 23.16
N GLU A 155 -21.84 -7.88 23.89
CA GLU A 155 -22.42 -6.54 23.73
C GLU A 155 -21.40 -5.44 24.02
N GLU A 156 -20.62 -5.56 25.10
CA GLU A 156 -19.52 -4.66 25.43
C GLU A 156 -18.48 -4.64 24.30
N PHE A 157 -18.03 -5.79 23.80
CA PHE A 157 -17.10 -5.88 22.68
C PHE A 157 -17.65 -5.25 21.39
N GLN A 158 -18.94 -5.43 21.07
CA GLN A 158 -19.60 -4.77 19.95
C GLN A 158 -19.67 -3.25 20.16
N SER A 159 -19.96 -2.79 21.38
CA SER A 159 -20.00 -1.36 21.72
C SER A 159 -18.63 -0.70 21.60
N GLN A 160 -17.57 -1.35 22.10
CA GLN A 160 -16.17 -0.93 21.99
C GLN A 160 -15.75 -0.88 20.52
N SER A 161 -15.98 -1.96 19.77
CA SER A 161 -15.72 -2.04 18.32
C SER A 161 -16.42 -0.93 17.52
N LYS A 162 -17.67 -0.60 17.89
CA LYS A 162 -18.46 0.48 17.26
C LYS A 162 -17.89 1.86 17.60
N LYS A 163 -17.50 2.09 18.86
CA LYS A 163 -16.86 3.32 19.34
C LYS A 163 -15.51 3.56 18.65
N GLU A 164 -14.63 2.56 18.61
CA GLU A 164 -13.32 2.64 17.94
C GLU A 164 -13.45 3.00 16.44
N ARG A 165 -14.40 2.38 15.74
CA ARG A 165 -14.66 2.68 14.32
C ARG A 165 -15.12 4.12 14.12
N PHE A 166 -15.99 4.62 15.01
CA PHE A 166 -16.47 5.99 14.98
C PHE A 166 -15.33 6.99 15.26
N GLU A 167 -14.50 6.74 16.28
CA GLU A 167 -13.32 7.56 16.56
C GLU A 167 -12.33 7.56 15.39
N LEU A 168 -12.07 6.41 14.76
CA LEU A 168 -11.23 6.32 13.57
C LEU A 168 -11.81 7.11 12.38
N GLN A 169 -13.13 7.18 12.26
CA GLN A 169 -13.80 7.99 11.25
C GLN A 169 -13.67 9.49 11.56
N GLN A 170 -13.90 9.91 12.81
CA GLN A 170 -13.68 11.29 13.26
C GLN A 170 -12.22 11.73 13.05
N LYS A 171 -11.24 10.93 13.50
CA LYS A 171 -9.80 11.16 13.31
C LYS A 171 -9.46 11.34 11.83
N LYS A 172 -10.03 10.52 10.93
CA LYS A 172 -9.85 10.67 9.46
C LYS A 172 -10.45 11.97 8.91
N VAL A 173 -11.66 12.36 9.34
CA VAL A 173 -12.29 13.62 8.91
C VAL A 173 -11.48 14.83 9.38
N GLN A 174 -11.04 14.82 10.64
CA GLN A 174 -10.21 15.88 11.21
C GLN A 174 -8.84 15.98 10.51
N GLU A 175 -8.20 14.84 10.22
CA GLU A 175 -6.98 14.82 9.42
C GLU A 175 -7.21 15.36 7.99
N GLU A 176 -8.36 15.07 7.38
CA GLU A 176 -8.68 15.62 6.06
C GLU A 176 -8.92 17.13 6.08
N VAL A 177 -9.53 17.67 7.15
CA VAL A 177 -9.67 19.13 7.36
C VAL A 177 -8.29 19.78 7.54
N LEU A 178 -7.40 19.20 8.35
CA LEU A 178 -6.03 19.69 8.53
C LEU A 178 -5.23 19.69 7.20
N ARG A 179 -5.42 18.66 6.35
CA ARG A 179 -4.84 18.58 4.99
C ARG A 179 -5.46 19.59 4.00
N ARG A 180 -6.58 20.22 4.34
CA ARG A 180 -7.27 21.28 3.59
C ARG A 180 -7.02 22.68 4.17
N LEU A 181 -6.05 22.84 5.06
CA LEU A 181 -5.54 24.17 5.43
C LEU A 181 -4.60 24.71 4.33
N PRO A 182 -4.61 26.03 4.05
CA PRO A 182 -3.69 26.63 3.09
C PRO A 182 -2.25 26.51 3.60
N LYS A 183 -1.31 26.23 2.69
CA LYS A 183 0.11 26.07 3.00
C LYS A 183 0.93 27.14 2.30
N LEU A 184 1.13 28.24 3.02
CA LEU A 184 1.84 29.43 2.55
C LEU A 184 3.22 29.55 3.23
N ASP A 185 4.17 30.13 2.51
CA ASP A 185 5.43 30.63 3.06
C ASP A 185 5.16 31.88 3.92
N ALA A 186 6.13 32.30 4.76
CA ALA A 186 6.05 33.53 5.56
C ALA A 186 5.79 34.82 4.75
N LEU A 187 6.06 34.79 3.43
CA LEU A 187 5.80 35.88 2.48
C LEU A 187 4.43 35.76 1.76
N GLY A 188 3.51 34.94 2.28
CA GLY A 188 2.16 34.75 1.70
C GLY A 188 2.13 34.03 0.35
N ARG A 189 3.18 33.27 0.01
CA ARG A 189 3.36 32.61 -1.29
C ARG A 189 3.14 31.11 -1.18
N ALA A 190 2.44 30.50 -2.13
CA ALA A 190 2.37 29.04 -2.23
C ALA A 190 3.53 28.48 -3.03
N TYR A 191 4.38 27.68 -2.39
CA TYR A 191 5.43 26.92 -3.06
C TYR A 191 4.94 25.53 -3.52
N SER A 192 5.31 25.14 -4.73
CA SER A 192 5.05 23.78 -5.24
C SER A 192 6.15 23.26 -6.16
N THR A 193 6.06 21.96 -6.48
CA THR A 193 6.90 21.31 -7.49
C THR A 193 6.09 20.50 -8.49
N GLY A 194 6.41 20.72 -9.77
CA GLY A 194 5.88 20.01 -10.92
C GLY A 194 6.99 19.26 -11.65
N ARG A 195 6.62 18.15 -12.29
CA ARG A 195 7.54 17.29 -13.06
C ARG A 195 6.80 16.74 -14.27
N ARG A 196 7.51 16.51 -15.38
CA ARG A 196 7.01 15.79 -16.56
C ARG A 196 8.20 15.32 -17.40
N LYS A 197 8.21 14.05 -17.82
CA LYS A 197 9.40 13.42 -18.44
C LYS A 197 10.63 13.64 -17.53
N THR A 198 11.69 14.26 -18.04
CA THR A 198 12.90 14.66 -17.29
C THR A 198 12.88 16.11 -16.79
N SER A 199 11.86 16.91 -17.13
CA SER A 199 11.72 18.30 -16.71
C SER A 199 11.21 18.41 -15.27
N VAL A 200 11.78 19.35 -14.52
CA VAL A 200 11.40 19.69 -13.13
C VAL A 200 11.20 21.19 -13.01
N ALA A 201 10.02 21.58 -12.51
CA ALA A 201 9.63 22.96 -12.26
C ALA A 201 9.45 23.21 -10.76
N ARG A 202 10.06 24.28 -10.25
CA ARG A 202 9.74 24.91 -8.97
C ARG A 202 8.85 26.10 -9.26
N VAL A 203 7.72 26.22 -8.56
CA VAL A 203 6.73 27.28 -8.82
C VAL A 203 6.36 27.94 -7.51
N TRP A 204 6.31 29.28 -7.53
CA TRP A 204 5.78 30.13 -6.46
C TRP A 204 4.60 30.91 -7.03
N VAL A 205 3.48 30.89 -6.32
CA VAL A 205 2.26 31.62 -6.69
C VAL A 205 1.88 32.61 -5.58
N THR A 206 1.45 33.80 -5.97
CA THR A 206 0.84 34.80 -5.08
C THR A 206 -0.40 35.40 -5.74
N LYS A 207 -1.29 36.00 -4.96
CA LYS A 207 -2.38 36.84 -5.50
C LYS A 207 -1.74 38.09 -6.14
N GLY A 208 -2.25 38.55 -7.28
CA GLY A 208 -1.60 39.57 -8.11
C GLY A 208 -2.27 39.81 -9.48
N THR A 209 -1.50 40.29 -10.44
CA THR A 209 -1.97 40.85 -11.74
C THR A 209 -1.86 39.90 -12.94
N GLY A 210 -1.62 38.60 -12.72
CA GLY A 210 -1.57 37.60 -13.79
C GLY A 210 -0.21 37.45 -14.48
N THR A 211 0.84 38.07 -13.96
CA THR A 211 2.19 38.02 -14.56
C THR A 211 2.82 36.64 -14.40
N VAL A 212 3.37 36.09 -15.49
CA VAL A 212 4.03 34.77 -15.49
C VAL A 212 5.48 34.89 -15.96
N ILE A 213 6.41 34.60 -15.05
CA ILE A 213 7.86 34.69 -15.28
C ILE A 213 8.49 33.30 -15.17
N VAL A 214 9.23 32.92 -16.20
CA VAL A 214 9.89 31.62 -16.37
C VAL A 214 11.39 31.84 -16.46
N ASN A 215 12.17 31.36 -15.49
CA ASN A 215 13.64 31.50 -15.47
C ASN A 215 14.14 32.97 -15.64
N ARG A 216 13.41 33.94 -15.05
CA ARG A 216 13.62 35.41 -15.16
C ARG A 216 13.24 36.03 -16.52
N VAL A 217 12.68 35.27 -17.45
CA VAL A 217 12.17 35.75 -18.74
C VAL A 217 10.63 35.71 -18.72
N HIS A 218 9.97 36.60 -19.47
CA HIS A 218 8.51 36.57 -19.57
C HIS A 218 8.04 35.30 -20.30
N MET A 219 6.87 34.76 -19.93
CA MET A 219 6.38 33.49 -20.47
C MET A 219 6.20 33.51 -22.00
N MET A 220 5.84 34.66 -22.57
CA MET A 220 5.61 34.81 -24.01
C MET A 220 6.90 34.57 -24.80
N ASP A 221 8.02 35.12 -24.34
CA ASP A 221 9.31 35.04 -25.03
C ASP A 221 9.94 33.65 -24.83
N TYR A 222 9.77 33.07 -23.62
CA TYR A 222 10.28 31.73 -23.30
C TYR A 222 9.55 30.62 -24.08
N PHE A 223 8.23 30.71 -24.21
CA PHE A 223 7.41 29.73 -24.94
C PHE A 223 6.83 30.35 -26.21
N GLN A 224 7.58 30.32 -27.31
CA GLN A 224 7.16 30.86 -28.60
C GLN A 224 5.85 30.27 -29.16
N ARG A 225 5.54 28.99 -28.86
CA ARG A 225 4.34 28.29 -29.37
C ARG A 225 3.14 28.46 -28.44
N MET A 226 2.04 29.03 -28.96
CA MET A 226 0.79 29.28 -28.24
C MET A 226 0.25 28.08 -27.44
N ALA A 227 0.19 26.89 -28.05
CA ALA A 227 -0.27 25.67 -27.38
C ALA A 227 0.51 25.30 -26.08
N LEU A 228 1.76 25.76 -25.92
CA LEU A 228 2.53 25.59 -24.68
C LEU A 228 2.16 26.62 -23.61
N ARG A 229 1.78 27.84 -24.02
CA ARG A 229 1.29 28.92 -23.15
C ARG A 229 -0.10 28.55 -22.60
N GLU A 230 -0.98 28.05 -23.46
CA GLU A 230 -2.30 27.50 -23.09
C GLU A 230 -2.18 26.36 -22.07
N GLU A 231 -1.22 25.44 -22.25
CA GLU A 231 -0.97 24.38 -21.27
C GLU A 231 -0.60 24.95 -19.88
N ILE A 232 0.09 26.09 -19.80
CA ILE A 232 0.45 26.73 -18.53
C ILE A 232 -0.73 27.49 -17.92
N PHE A 233 -1.58 28.13 -18.74
CA PHE A 233 -2.77 28.86 -18.29
C PHE A 233 -3.96 27.96 -17.89
N GLN A 234 -4.06 26.75 -18.45
CA GLN A 234 -5.13 25.78 -18.18
C GLN A 234 -5.57 25.68 -16.69
N PRO A 235 -4.68 25.56 -15.69
CA PRO A 235 -5.09 25.53 -14.28
C PRO A 235 -5.75 26.82 -13.76
N LEU A 236 -5.31 27.99 -14.23
CA LEU A 236 -5.88 29.30 -13.84
C LEU A 236 -7.26 29.52 -14.48
N GLN A 237 -7.44 29.03 -15.72
CA GLN A 237 -8.74 29.02 -16.41
C GLN A 237 -9.75 28.10 -15.70
N VAL A 238 -9.33 26.89 -15.30
CA VAL A 238 -10.21 25.92 -14.61
C VAL A 238 -10.71 26.44 -13.26
N THR A 239 -9.90 27.21 -12.53
CA THR A 239 -10.31 27.86 -11.27
C THR A 239 -11.07 29.17 -11.47
N GLY A 240 -11.33 29.61 -12.71
CA GLY A 240 -12.02 30.86 -13.01
C GLY A 240 -11.24 32.13 -12.60
N GLN A 241 -9.90 32.05 -12.48
CA GLN A 241 -9.05 33.13 -11.96
C GLN A 241 -7.83 33.37 -12.87
N PRO A 242 -8.03 33.74 -14.16
CA PRO A 242 -6.95 33.83 -15.16
C PRO A 242 -5.93 34.93 -14.89
N MET A 243 -6.34 36.05 -14.28
CA MET A 243 -5.51 37.25 -14.05
C MET A 243 -5.21 37.52 -12.57
N SER A 244 -5.71 36.69 -11.65
CA SER A 244 -5.71 36.98 -10.21
C SER A 244 -4.44 36.53 -9.47
N TYR A 245 -3.51 35.87 -10.17
CA TYR A 245 -2.32 35.25 -9.59
C TYR A 245 -1.05 35.57 -10.38
N ASN A 246 -0.02 36.02 -9.69
CA ASN A 246 1.34 36.11 -10.22
C ASN A 246 2.06 34.77 -10.03
N VAL A 247 2.80 34.33 -11.05
CA VAL A 247 3.48 33.04 -11.10
C VAL A 247 4.95 33.23 -11.44
N TRP A 248 5.83 32.94 -10.47
CA TRP A 248 7.26 32.83 -10.72
C TRP A 248 7.65 31.36 -10.75
N CYS A 249 8.35 30.93 -11.80
CA CYS A 249 8.84 29.57 -11.87
C CYS A 249 10.30 29.46 -12.33
N THR A 250 10.98 28.45 -11.80
CA THR A 250 12.32 28.04 -12.21
C THR A 250 12.26 26.61 -12.71
N VAL A 251 12.71 26.39 -13.94
CA VAL A 251 12.53 25.10 -14.64
C VAL A 251 13.85 24.63 -15.23
N LYS A 252 14.16 23.34 -15.03
CA LYS A 252 15.35 22.69 -15.56
C LYS A 252 15.07 21.30 -16.13
N GLY A 253 15.88 20.90 -17.11
CA GLY A 253 15.85 19.58 -17.75
C GLY A 253 14.75 19.39 -18.79
N GLY A 254 14.89 18.32 -19.58
CA GLY A 254 14.01 17.98 -20.70
C GLY A 254 14.03 19.03 -21.82
N GLY A 255 12.86 19.32 -22.40
CA GLY A 255 12.68 20.36 -23.42
C GLY A 255 11.31 21.02 -23.29
N LEU A 256 11.04 22.05 -24.09
CA LEU A 256 9.93 23.02 -23.88
C LEU A 256 8.56 22.38 -23.56
N SER A 257 8.11 21.35 -24.29
CA SER A 257 6.84 20.65 -24.00
C SER A 257 6.85 19.81 -22.71
N GLY A 258 8.02 19.30 -22.30
CA GLY A 258 8.19 18.70 -20.97
C GLY A 258 8.15 19.76 -19.87
N GLN A 259 8.72 20.93 -20.13
CA GLN A 259 8.77 22.05 -19.20
C GLN A 259 7.39 22.69 -18.98
N ALA A 260 6.64 23.01 -20.05
CA ALA A 260 5.29 23.56 -19.97
C ALA A 260 4.35 22.68 -19.14
N GLY A 261 4.25 21.38 -19.44
CA GLY A 261 3.44 20.46 -18.65
C GLY A 261 3.99 20.17 -17.23
N ALA A 262 5.27 20.45 -16.96
CA ALA A 262 5.80 20.45 -15.59
C ALA A 262 5.38 21.73 -14.82
N ILE A 263 5.41 22.91 -15.47
CA ILE A 263 4.90 24.16 -14.90
C ILE A 263 3.40 24.01 -14.60
N LYS A 264 2.60 23.50 -15.55
CA LYS A 264 1.15 23.23 -15.37
C LYS A 264 0.84 22.51 -14.06
N LEU A 265 1.53 21.38 -13.82
CA LEU A 265 1.35 20.57 -12.61
C LEU A 265 1.83 21.31 -11.34
N GLY A 266 2.83 22.18 -11.46
CA GLY A 266 3.25 23.07 -10.39
C GLY A 266 2.16 24.10 -10.06
N VAL A 267 1.74 24.90 -11.04
CA VAL A 267 0.69 25.92 -10.88
C VAL A 267 -0.58 25.33 -10.27
N ALA A 268 -1.08 24.19 -10.79
CA ALA A 268 -2.25 23.51 -10.22
C ALA A 268 -2.08 23.13 -8.73
N LYS A 269 -0.89 22.65 -8.33
CA LYS A 269 -0.61 22.32 -6.92
C LYS A 269 -0.42 23.55 -6.04
N ALA A 270 0.14 24.63 -6.59
CA ALA A 270 0.31 25.89 -5.87
C ALA A 270 -1.05 26.56 -5.63
N LEU A 271 -1.95 26.57 -6.61
CA LEU A 271 -3.34 27.03 -6.43
C LEU A 271 -4.08 26.23 -5.35
N GLN A 272 -3.93 24.89 -5.33
CA GLN A 272 -4.46 24.07 -4.23
C GLN A 272 -3.87 24.47 -2.87
N ALA A 273 -2.59 24.85 -2.80
CA ALA A 273 -1.93 25.24 -1.56
C ALA A 273 -2.28 26.68 -1.13
N MET A 274 -2.62 27.58 -2.06
CA MET A 274 -3.18 28.91 -1.78
C MET A 274 -4.57 28.79 -1.16
N ASP A 275 -5.50 28.16 -1.89
CA ASP A 275 -6.92 28.11 -1.53
C ASP A 275 -7.43 26.67 -1.78
N PRO A 276 -7.52 25.83 -0.73
CA PRO A 276 -7.79 24.39 -0.86
C PRO A 276 -9.12 23.99 -1.49
N SER A 277 -10.08 24.91 -1.60
CA SER A 277 -11.38 24.74 -2.30
C SER A 277 -11.21 24.34 -3.78
N TYR A 278 -10.23 24.94 -4.48
CA TYR A 278 -9.93 24.66 -5.89
C TYR A 278 -9.52 23.20 -6.17
N ARG A 279 -9.17 22.44 -5.13
CA ARG A 279 -8.83 21.02 -5.26
C ARG A 279 -9.93 20.22 -5.97
N SER A 280 -11.18 20.57 -5.75
CA SER A 280 -12.34 19.83 -6.31
C SER A 280 -12.36 19.93 -7.84
N GLU A 281 -12.28 21.14 -8.38
CA GLU A 281 -12.23 21.48 -9.82
C GLU A 281 -10.96 20.93 -10.47
N LEU A 282 -9.79 21.23 -9.91
CA LEU A 282 -8.50 20.80 -10.44
C LEU A 282 -8.37 19.26 -10.47
N LYS A 283 -9.03 18.54 -9.55
CA LYS A 283 -9.10 17.08 -9.55
C LYS A 283 -10.07 16.55 -10.62
N LYS A 284 -11.25 17.18 -10.80
CA LYS A 284 -12.19 16.83 -11.88
C LYS A 284 -11.51 16.92 -13.26
N CYS A 285 -10.76 18.01 -13.50
CA CYS A 285 -10.01 18.23 -14.74
C CYS A 285 -8.67 17.45 -14.83
N LYS A 286 -8.37 16.56 -13.88
CA LYS A 286 -7.15 15.71 -13.81
C LYS A 286 -5.82 16.48 -13.79
N LEU A 287 -5.81 17.77 -13.43
CA LEU A 287 -4.63 18.64 -13.46
C LEU A 287 -3.63 18.37 -12.33
N LEU A 288 -4.09 17.77 -11.23
CA LEU A 288 -3.25 17.40 -10.08
C LEU A 288 -2.50 16.07 -10.27
N THR A 289 -2.80 15.32 -11.33
CA THR A 289 -2.22 14.00 -11.61
C THR A 289 -0.91 14.14 -12.40
N TYR A 290 0.17 13.54 -11.88
CA TYR A 290 1.45 13.47 -12.59
C TYR A 290 1.40 12.47 -13.75
N ASP A 291 1.85 12.88 -14.94
CA ASP A 291 1.99 11.98 -16.09
C ASP A 291 3.20 11.05 -15.89
N THR A 292 2.92 9.78 -15.60
CA THR A 292 3.93 8.75 -15.33
C THR A 292 4.68 8.28 -16.58
N ARG A 293 4.24 8.67 -17.79
CA ARG A 293 4.86 8.22 -19.05
C ARG A 293 6.27 8.79 -19.20
N GLN A 294 7.22 7.89 -19.41
CA GLN A 294 8.64 8.17 -19.63
C GLN A 294 9.10 7.51 -20.94
N VAL A 295 10.27 7.91 -21.44
CA VAL A 295 10.86 7.29 -22.64
C VAL A 295 11.31 5.87 -22.29
N GLU A 296 10.73 4.87 -22.96
CA GLU A 296 11.16 3.47 -22.82
C GLU A 296 12.58 3.31 -23.38
N ARG A 297 13.49 2.71 -22.58
CA ARG A 297 14.87 2.45 -23.02
C ARG A 297 14.94 1.56 -24.25
N LYS A 298 16.00 1.69 -25.05
CA LYS A 298 16.32 0.70 -26.09
C LYS A 298 16.58 -0.66 -25.43
N LYS A 299 16.12 -1.73 -26.09
CA LYS A 299 16.39 -3.12 -25.73
C LYS A 299 17.40 -3.71 -26.72
N PRO A 300 18.35 -4.55 -26.30
CA PRO A 300 19.24 -5.26 -27.23
C PRO A 300 18.41 -6.16 -28.17
N GLY A 301 18.97 -6.51 -29.34
CA GLY A 301 18.24 -7.25 -30.37
C GLY A 301 17.07 -6.49 -31.01
N ARG A 302 16.96 -5.17 -30.81
CA ARG A 302 15.92 -4.31 -31.42
C ARG A 302 16.51 -2.99 -31.93
N MET A 303 15.92 -2.48 -33.01
CA MET A 303 16.33 -1.22 -33.65
C MET A 303 15.99 -0.01 -32.78
N LYS A 304 14.79 0.01 -32.19
CA LYS A 304 14.33 1.01 -31.18
C LYS A 304 13.68 0.25 -30.00
N ALA A 305 13.14 0.95 -29.00
CA ALA A 305 12.53 0.32 -27.82
C ALA A 305 11.51 -0.81 -28.16
N ARG A 306 10.67 -0.59 -29.18
CA ARG A 306 9.66 -1.56 -29.65
C ARG A 306 9.90 -2.11 -31.05
N ARG A 307 10.49 -1.33 -31.97
CA ARG A 307 10.74 -1.73 -33.37
C ARG A 307 11.74 -2.89 -33.45
N ARG A 308 11.27 -4.05 -33.91
CA ARG A 308 12.10 -5.22 -34.26
C ARG A 308 12.83 -4.98 -35.59
N PHE A 309 13.83 -5.80 -35.88
CA PHE A 309 14.40 -5.89 -37.23
C PHE A 309 13.42 -6.64 -38.15
N GLN A 310 13.59 -6.50 -39.46
CA GLN A 310 12.85 -7.29 -40.44
C GLN A 310 13.31 -8.76 -40.35
N TRP A 311 12.35 -9.68 -40.43
CA TRP A 311 12.62 -11.11 -40.48
C TRP A 311 12.30 -11.61 -41.88
N VAL A 312 13.14 -12.50 -42.40
CA VAL A 312 12.95 -13.16 -43.70
C VAL A 312 12.64 -14.63 -43.42
N LYS A 313 11.53 -15.11 -43.96
CA LYS A 313 11.18 -16.53 -43.90
C LYS A 313 12.12 -17.32 -44.81
N ARG A 314 12.55 -18.48 -44.33
CA ARG A 314 13.18 -19.54 -45.12
C ARG A 314 12.20 -20.70 -45.25
#